data_AF-A0A8T6UP61-F1
#
_entry.id   AF-A0A8T6UP61-F1
#
_cell.length_a   1.000
_cell.length_b   1.000
_cell.length_c   1.000
_cell.angle_alpha   90.00
_cell.angle_beta   90.00
_cell.angle_gamma   90.00
#
_symmetry.space_group_name_H-M   'P 1'
#
loop_
_entity.id
_entity.type
_entity.pdbx_description
1 polymer ?
#
loop_
_entity_poly.entity_id
_entity_poly.type
_entity_poly.pdbx_seq_one_letter_code
_entity_poly.pdbx_strand_id
1 'polypeptide(L)' 'VLDSTGARQLYATYLGGVDDDEGYDIELNASGIIFITGLTYSDDFPITSRAYQDSLQGAITAGFVA' A
#
# COMPACT_ATOMS: atom_id res chain seq x y z
N VAL A 1 -1.22 0.96 13.76
CA VAL A 1 -1.36 0.15 14.99
C VAL A 1 -1.10 1.03 16.19
N LEU A 2 -2.09 1.15 17.08
CA LEU A 2 -1.96 1.85 18.34
C LEU A 2 -1.70 0.85 19.47
N ASP A 3 -1.20 1.31 20.61
CA ASP A 3 -1.18 0.49 21.82
C ASP A 3 -2.61 0.20 22.32
N SER A 4 -2.72 -0.67 23.34
CA SER A 4 -4.02 -1.08 23.89
C SER A 4 -4.81 0.08 24.52
N THR A 5 -4.20 1.25 24.70
CA THR A 5 -4.85 2.45 25.23
C THR A 5 -5.28 3.42 24.13
N GLY A 6 -4.81 3.22 22.89
CA GLY A 6 -5.01 4.15 21.79
C GLY A 6 -4.15 5.41 21.87
N ALA A 7 -3.35 5.60 22.93
CA ALA A 7 -2.63 6.83 23.19
C ALA A 7 -1.30 6.93 22.45
N ARG A 8 -0.71 5.80 22.06
CA ARG A 8 0.59 5.75 21.38
C ARG A 8 0.54 4.94 20.10
N GLN A 9 1.11 5.50 19.05
CA GLN A 9 1.35 4.79 17.79
C GLN A 9 2.51 3.80 17.96
N LEU A 10 2.22 2.52 17.78
CA LEU A 10 3.23 1.45 17.79
C LEU A 10 3.84 1.26 16.41
N TYR A 11 3.01 1.38 15.37
CA TYR A 11 3.41 1.22 13.99
C TYR A 11 2.49 2.04 13.09
N ALA A 12 3.06 2.88 12.25
CA ALA A 12 2.48 3.16 10.94
C ALA A 12 3.61 3.37 9.96
N THR A 13 3.28 3.17 8.70
CA THR A 13 4.13 3.51 7.57
C THR A 13 3.29 4.31 6.58
N TYR A 14 3.95 4.87 5.58
CA TYR A 14 3.33 5.52 4.44
C TYR A 14 3.49 4.61 3.21
N LEU A 15 2.45 4.55 2.38
CA LEU A 15 2.44 3.84 1.10
C LEU A 15 1.71 4.74 0.09
N GLY A 16 2.47 5.26 -0.86
CA GLY A 16 2.03 6.25 -1.85
C GLY A 16 3.23 6.99 -2.45
N GLY A 17 3.00 7.77 -3.49
CA GLY A 17 3.96 8.56 -4.24
C GLY A 17 3.55 10.03 -4.38
N VAL A 18 3.96 10.68 -5.48
CA VAL A 18 3.76 12.12 -5.71
C VAL A 18 2.36 12.54 -6.14
N ASP A 19 1.55 11.60 -6.64
CA ASP A 19 0.20 11.86 -7.17
C ASP A 19 -0.86 11.14 -6.31
N ASP A 20 -2.11 11.15 -6.77
CA ASP A 20 -3.22 10.53 -6.04
C ASP A 20 -3.03 9.01 -5.88
N ASP A 21 -3.24 8.52 -4.66
CA ASP A 21 -3.19 7.11 -4.29
C ASP A 21 -4.35 6.75 -3.38
N GLU A 22 -5.10 5.71 -3.74
CA GLU A 22 -6.33 5.32 -3.06
C GLU A 22 -6.24 3.89 -2.55
N GLY A 23 -6.44 3.69 -1.25
CA GLY A 23 -6.58 2.37 -0.64
C GLY A 23 -8.06 1.95 -0.56
N TYR A 24 -8.39 0.75 -1.03
CA TYR A 24 -9.76 0.22 -1.07
C TYR A 24 -10.04 -0.85 -0.03
N ASP A 25 -9.07 -1.72 0.21
CA ASP A 25 -9.21 -2.79 1.19
C ASP A 25 -7.87 -3.13 1.85
N ILE A 26 -7.96 -3.66 3.07
CA ILE A 26 -6.83 -4.15 3.86
C ILE A 26 -7.18 -5.45 4.56
N GLU A 27 -6.41 -6.51 4.29
CA GLU A 27 -6.57 -7.81 4.94
C GLU A 27 -5.26 -8.23 5.63
N LEU A 28 -5.38 -8.97 6.73
CA LEU A 28 -4.26 -9.58 7.43
C LEU A 28 -4.40 -11.11 7.37
N ASN A 29 -3.39 -11.81 6.89
CA ASN A 29 -3.41 -13.27 6.93
C ASN A 29 -2.91 -13.82 8.28
N ALA A 30 -3.08 -15.13 8.51
CA ALA A 30 -2.65 -15.80 9.75
C ALA A 30 -1.13 -15.75 10.00
N SER A 31 -0.32 -15.44 8.99
CA SER A 31 1.14 -15.26 9.13
C SER A 31 1.53 -13.82 9.47
N GLY A 32 0.55 -12.91 9.64
CA GLY A 32 0.80 -11.50 9.93
C GLY A 32 1.20 -10.67 8.71
N ILE A 33 1.01 -11.19 7.49
CA ILE A 33 1.21 -10.43 6.25
C ILE A 33 -0.03 -9.58 6.00
N ILE A 34 0.19 -8.29 5.82
CA ILE A 34 -0.83 -7.31 5.43
C ILE A 34 -0.89 -7.30 3.92
N PHE A 35 -2.10 -7.35 3.37
CA PHE A 35 -2.39 -7.13 1.97
C PHE A 35 -3.19 -5.84 1.85
N ILE A 36 -2.74 -4.91 1.02
CA ILE A 36 -3.47 -3.68 0.72
C ILE A 36 -3.81 -3.68 -0.76
N THR A 37 -5.08 -3.41 -1.09
CA THR A 37 -5.50 -3.20 -2.48
C THR A 37 -5.92 -1.76 -2.72
N GLY A 38 -5.73 -1.26 -3.94
CA GLY A 38 -5.99 0.12 -4.25
C GLY A 38 -5.64 0.51 -5.67
N LEU A 39 -5.72 1.81 -5.95
CA LEU A 39 -5.24 2.43 -7.18
C LEU A 39 -4.08 3.38 -6.88
N THR A 40 -3.15 3.47 -7.82
CA THR A 40 -2.11 4.50 -7.83
C THR A 40 -2.09 5.23 -9.17
N TYR A 41 -1.96 6.56 -9.09
CA TYR A 41 -1.64 7.45 -10.21
C TYR A 41 -0.16 7.87 -10.18
N SER A 42 0.55 7.60 -9.08
CA SER A 42 1.94 7.96 -8.86
C SER A 42 2.90 7.12 -9.73
N ASP A 43 3.76 7.77 -10.50
CA ASP A 43 4.82 7.11 -11.28
C ASP A 43 6.00 6.64 -10.42
N ASP A 44 6.13 7.19 -9.21
CA ASP A 44 7.10 6.83 -8.20
C ASP A 44 6.51 5.98 -7.05
N PHE A 45 5.36 5.35 -7.28
CA PHE A 45 4.72 4.49 -6.28
C PHE A 45 5.71 3.45 -5.72
N PRO A 46 5.76 3.22 -4.39
CA PRO A 46 6.73 2.30 -3.80
C PRO A 46 6.59 0.86 -4.32
N ILE A 47 7.57 0.42 -5.09
CA ILE A 47 7.66 -0.95 -5.63
C ILE A 47 8.85 -1.69 -5.02
N THR A 48 8.69 -3.00 -4.80
CA THR A 48 9.78 -3.88 -4.40
C THR A 48 10.32 -4.66 -5.59
N SER A 49 11.56 -5.13 -5.51
CA SER A 49 12.19 -5.93 -6.57
C SER A 49 11.52 -7.29 -6.85
N ARG A 50 10.54 -7.68 -6.02
CA ARG A 50 9.76 -8.91 -6.15
C ARG A 50 8.32 -8.65 -6.60
N ALA A 51 7.98 -7.41 -6.93
CA ALA A 51 6.66 -7.08 -7.44
C ALA A 51 6.39 -7.83 -8.75
N TYR A 52 5.17 -8.33 -8.92
CA TYR A 52 4.75 -8.97 -10.16
C TYR A 52 4.71 -7.98 -11.33
N GLN A 53 4.37 -6.72 -11.03
CA GLN A 53 4.42 -5.60 -11.95
C GLN A 53 5.26 -4.51 -11.29
N ASP A 54 6.37 -4.14 -11.94
CA ASP A 54 7.41 -3.24 -11.42
C ASP A 54 7.40 -1.86 -12.08
N SER A 55 6.35 -1.56 -12.85
CA SER A 55 6.16 -0.27 -13.51
C SER A 55 4.68 -0.03 -13.78
N LEU A 56 4.28 1.24 -13.79
CA LEU A 56 2.92 1.63 -14.13
C LEU A 56 2.65 1.34 -15.62
N GLN A 57 1.80 0.35 -15.91
CA GLN A 57 1.46 -0.03 -17.30
C GLN A 57 0.09 0.47 -17.77
N GLY A 58 -0.72 1.05 -16.87
CA GLY A 58 -1.98 1.70 -17.22
C GLY A 58 -1.78 3.18 -17.52
N ALA A 59 -2.55 3.74 -18.46
CA ALA A 59 -2.38 5.12 -18.92
C ALA A 59 -2.60 6.18 -17.83
N ILE A 60 -3.42 5.86 -16.83
CA ILE A 60 -3.74 6.71 -15.66
C ILE A 60 -4.19 5.88 -14.46
N THR A 61 -4.08 4.56 -14.46
CA THR A 61 -4.61 3.73 -13.37
C THR A 61 -3.89 2.39 -13.32
N ALA A 62 -3.30 2.06 -12.18
CA ALA A 62 -2.90 0.69 -11.88
C ALA A 62 -3.47 0.24 -10.55
N GLY A 63 -4.09 -0.95 -10.57
CA GLY A 63 -4.42 -1.66 -9.34
C GLY A 63 -3.14 -2.21 -8.71
N PHE A 64 -2.99 -2.07 -7.40
CA PHE A 64 -1.87 -2.69 -6.68
C PHE A 64 -2.37 -3.68 -5.63
N VAL A 65 -1.50 -4.64 -5.30
CA VAL A 65 -1.57 -5.48 -4.10
C VAL A 65 -0.20 -5.39 -3.45
N ALA A 66 -0.12 -4.80 -2.26
CA ALA A 66 1.11 -4.59 -1.51
C ALA A 66 1.15 -5.44 -0.23
#